data_AF-A0A1U7NWT8-F1
#
_entry.id   AF-A0A1U7NWT8-F1
#
_cell.length_a   1.000
_cell.length_b   1.000
_cell.length_c   1.000
_cell.angle_alpha   90.00
_cell.angle_beta   90.00
_cell.angle_gamma   90.00
#
_symmetry.space_group_name_H-M   'P 1'
#
loop_
_entity.id
_entity.type
_entity.pdbx_description
1 polymer ?
#
loop_
_entity_poly.entity_id
_entity_poly.type
_entity_poly.pdbx_seq_one_letter_code
_entity_poly.pdbx_strand_id
1 'polypeptide(L)'
;MFSAAIGRTRYVVLIAVVAVLLVSFSLFLQGTVLALSTLYNSWHDTIFNGIESQRGTLAIDFLEIVSTMLKAVVFYLIGVGLYSLFISPLNLTSALGVESLADLEQKIISVIIVILGVTFLEHFVRWKDPLETLYFAGSFALAGGALVFFQRVHSGQGSDLQQPEAKLRARRELFEHDDEQRHIEEEDVKRAEEATESKAEGKVEADAGAES
;
A
#
# COMPACT_ATOMS: atom_id res chain seq x y z
N MET A 1 27.47 -29.24 4.26
CA MET A 1 26.93 -29.36 5.63
C MET A 1 25.94 -28.23 5.97
N PHE A 2 26.20 -26.96 5.59
CA PHE A 2 25.26 -25.84 5.83
C PHE A 2 24.01 -25.84 4.92
N SER A 3 24.08 -26.39 3.70
CA SER A 3 22.94 -26.46 2.78
C SER A 3 21.82 -27.40 3.24
N ALA A 4 22.14 -28.49 3.93
CA ALA A 4 21.15 -29.44 4.47
C ALA A 4 20.41 -28.89 5.71
N ALA A 5 21.04 -28.00 6.48
CA ALA A 5 20.42 -27.32 7.61
C ALA A 5 19.41 -26.25 7.16
N ILE A 6 19.72 -25.53 6.08
CA ILE A 6 18.83 -24.52 5.47
C ILE A 6 17.60 -25.16 4.82
N GLY A 7 17.74 -26.36 4.24
CA GLY A 7 16.59 -27.11 3.75
C GLY A 7 15.59 -27.49 4.85
N ARG A 8 16.06 -27.66 6.09
CA ARG A 8 15.24 -28.07 7.24
C ARG A 8 14.53 -26.90 7.92
N THR A 9 15.12 -25.70 7.93
CA THR A 9 14.47 -24.49 8.43
C THR A 9 13.26 -24.08 7.58
N ARG A 10 13.32 -24.30 6.26
CA ARG A 10 12.18 -24.02 5.36
C ARG A 10 10.92 -24.82 5.70
N TYR A 11 11.05 -26.08 6.15
CA TYR A 11 9.90 -26.88 6.57
C TYR A 11 9.26 -26.39 7.87
N VAL A 12 10.06 -25.93 8.83
CA VAL A 12 9.55 -25.35 10.09
C VAL A 12 8.74 -24.09 9.81
N VAL A 13 9.24 -23.22 8.93
CA VAL A 13 8.51 -22.01 8.53
C VAL A 13 7.24 -22.34 7.76
N LEU A 14 7.24 -23.37 6.91
CA LEU A 14 6.04 -23.79 6.17
C LEU A 14 4.90 -24.19 7.11
N ILE A 15 5.19 -24.89 8.21
CA ILE A 15 4.19 -25.22 9.23
C ILE A 15 3.60 -23.95 9.85
N ALA A 16 4.44 -22.97 10.18
CA ALA A 16 3.99 -21.68 10.73
C ALA A 16 3.12 -20.90 9.73
N VAL A 17 3.50 -20.86 8.45
CA VAL A 17 2.73 -20.23 7.37
C VAL A 17 1.35 -20.87 7.25
N VAL A 18 1.28 -22.21 7.19
CA VAL A 18 0.00 -22.93 7.09
C VAL A 18 -0.86 -22.66 8.31
N ALA A 19 -0.29 -22.66 9.52
CA ALA A 19 -1.04 -22.34 10.73
C ALA A 19 -1.62 -20.92 10.70
N VAL A 20 -0.84 -19.92 10.29
CA VAL A 20 -1.30 -18.52 10.18
C VAL A 20 -2.41 -18.38 9.12
N LEU A 21 -2.28 -19.06 7.98
CA LEU A 21 -3.32 -19.06 6.94
C LEU A 21 -4.60 -19.73 7.42
N LEU A 22 -4.51 -20.83 8.18
CA LEU A 22 -5.68 -21.48 8.78
C LEU A 22 -6.37 -20.57 9.80
N VAL A 23 -5.63 -19.84 10.63
CA VAL A 23 -6.19 -18.86 11.56
C VAL A 23 -6.91 -17.75 10.79
N SER A 24 -6.29 -17.19 9.75
CA SER A 24 -6.92 -16.20 8.88
C SER A 24 -8.23 -16.72 8.27
N PHE A 25 -8.20 -17.93 7.73
CA PHE A 25 -9.38 -18.57 7.16
C PHE A 25 -10.50 -18.75 8.21
N SER A 26 -10.15 -19.22 9.41
CA SER A 26 -11.11 -19.34 10.52
C SER A 26 -11.72 -17.99 10.89
N LEU A 27 -10.92 -16.92 10.92
CA LEU A 27 -11.41 -15.56 11.21
C LEU A 27 -12.32 -15.03 10.09
N PHE A 28 -12.03 -15.34 8.83
CA PHE A 28 -12.94 -15.03 7.72
C PHE A 28 -14.28 -15.73 7.91
N LEU A 29 -14.28 -17.05 8.18
CA LEU A 29 -15.51 -17.79 8.43
C LEU A 29 -16.29 -17.22 9.61
N GLN A 30 -15.62 -16.97 10.73
CA GLN A 30 -16.25 -16.41 11.92
C GLN A 30 -16.84 -15.03 11.64
N GLY A 31 -16.09 -14.13 10.99
CA GLY A 31 -16.59 -12.81 10.64
C GLY A 31 -17.76 -12.89 9.65
N THR A 32 -17.77 -13.85 8.72
CA THR A 32 -18.85 -14.04 7.76
C THR A 32 -20.12 -14.51 8.48
N VAL A 33 -19.99 -15.49 9.38
CA VAL A 33 -21.11 -15.96 10.19
C VAL A 33 -21.66 -14.82 11.04
N LEU A 34 -20.79 -14.04 11.70
CA LEU A 34 -21.20 -12.90 12.52
C LEU A 34 -21.93 -11.85 11.69
N ALA A 35 -21.41 -11.52 10.50
CA ALA A 35 -22.05 -10.60 9.57
C ALA A 35 -23.44 -11.07 9.14
N LEU A 36 -23.56 -12.35 8.76
CA LEU A 36 -24.84 -12.93 8.35
C LEU A 36 -25.85 -12.95 9.50
N SER A 37 -25.43 -13.33 10.71
CA SER A 37 -26.32 -13.35 11.88
C SER A 37 -26.80 -11.95 12.25
N THR A 38 -25.91 -10.96 12.26
CA THR A 38 -26.26 -9.58 12.59
C THR A 38 -27.18 -8.99 11.53
N LEU A 39 -26.93 -9.27 10.25
CA LEU A 39 -27.80 -8.84 9.17
C LEU A 39 -29.18 -9.49 9.30
N TYR A 40 -29.25 -10.81 9.48
CA TYR A 40 -30.53 -11.52 9.63
C TYR A 40 -31.35 -10.97 10.81
N ASN A 41 -30.73 -10.79 11.98
CA ASN A 41 -31.38 -10.25 13.16
C ASN A 41 -31.85 -8.81 12.93
N SER A 42 -31.02 -7.96 12.31
CA SER A 42 -31.36 -6.56 12.01
C SER A 42 -32.58 -6.45 11.10
N TRP A 43 -32.63 -7.28 10.05
CA TRP A 43 -33.76 -7.29 9.11
C TRP A 43 -35.02 -7.86 9.75
N HIS A 44 -34.89 -8.93 10.53
CA HIS A 44 -36.00 -9.51 11.29
C HIS A 44 -36.60 -8.48 12.25
N ASP A 45 -35.79 -7.85 13.10
CA ASP A 45 -36.28 -6.85 14.07
C ASP A 45 -36.83 -5.59 13.41
N THR A 46 -36.27 -5.14 12.29
CA THR A 46 -36.81 -3.98 11.55
C THR A 46 -38.21 -4.27 11.01
N ILE A 47 -38.47 -5.50 10.58
CA ILE A 47 -39.77 -5.92 10.04
C ILE A 47 -40.80 -6.15 11.16
N PHE A 48 -40.39 -6.72 12.30
CA PHE A 48 -41.32 -7.14 13.36
C PHE A 48 -41.49 -6.13 14.51
N ASN A 49 -40.46 -5.35 14.86
CA ASN A 49 -40.42 -4.57 16.10
C ASN A 49 -40.26 -3.04 15.91
N GLY A 50 -40.06 -2.57 14.67
CA GLY A 50 -39.93 -1.13 14.35
C GLY A 50 -38.55 -0.53 14.66
N ILE A 51 -38.21 0.57 13.98
CA ILE A 51 -36.85 1.15 13.81
C ILE A 51 -36.24 1.76 15.10
N GLU A 52 -37.00 1.89 16.19
CA GLU A 52 -36.67 2.80 17.28
C GLU A 52 -35.75 2.22 18.37
N SER A 53 -35.60 0.89 18.49
CA SER A 53 -34.93 0.25 19.64
C SER A 53 -33.44 -0.10 19.46
N GLN A 54 -32.82 0.09 18.27
CA GLN A 54 -31.53 -0.55 17.97
C GLN A 54 -30.38 0.36 17.46
N ARG A 55 -30.57 1.68 17.30
CA ARG A 55 -29.56 2.52 16.63
C ARG A 55 -28.18 2.54 17.31
N GLY A 56 -28.10 2.31 18.63
CA GLY A 56 -26.84 2.31 19.38
C GLY A 56 -26.07 0.98 19.35
N THR A 57 -26.76 -0.16 19.36
CA THR A 57 -26.13 -1.49 19.40
C THR A 57 -25.68 -1.96 18.02
N LEU A 58 -26.41 -1.60 16.96
CA LEU A 58 -26.07 -2.02 15.61
C LEU A 58 -24.70 -1.49 15.16
N ALA A 59 -24.39 -0.21 15.44
CA ALA A 59 -23.09 0.36 15.08
C ALA A 59 -21.93 -0.37 15.77
N ILE A 60 -22.15 -0.81 17.02
CA ILE A 60 -21.19 -1.58 17.80
C ILE A 60 -20.97 -2.97 17.19
N ASP A 61 -22.04 -3.65 16.79
CA ASP A 61 -21.98 -4.99 16.19
C ASP A 61 -21.31 -4.95 14.81
N PHE A 62 -21.61 -3.93 13.99
CA PHE A 62 -20.92 -3.71 12.72
C PHE A 62 -19.43 -3.42 12.90
N LEU A 63 -19.05 -2.65 13.92
CA LEU A 63 -17.65 -2.39 14.22
C LEU A 63 -16.91 -3.68 14.61
N GLU A 64 -17.53 -4.58 15.37
CA GLU A 64 -16.96 -5.88 15.71
C GLU A 64 -16.77 -6.78 14.47
N ILE A 65 -17.75 -6.79 13.55
CA ILE A 65 -17.66 -7.51 12.28
C ILE A 65 -16.48 -6.98 11.43
N VAL A 66 -16.39 -5.66 11.27
CA VAL A 66 -15.32 -5.01 10.50
C VAL A 66 -13.96 -5.27 11.14
N SER A 67 -13.87 -5.15 12.47
CA SER A 67 -12.67 -5.44 13.26
C SER A 67 -12.19 -6.89 13.06
N THR A 68 -13.10 -7.85 13.11
CA THR A 68 -12.81 -9.28 12.93
C THR A 68 -12.34 -9.58 11.50
N MET A 69 -13.03 -9.03 10.50
CA MET A 69 -12.66 -9.16 9.08
C MET A 69 -11.31 -8.53 8.77
N LEU A 70 -11.00 -7.37 9.34
CA LEU A 70 -9.72 -6.71 9.15
C LEU A 70 -8.58 -7.56 9.75
N LYS A 71 -8.77 -8.12 10.95
CA LYS A 71 -7.82 -9.08 11.54
C LYS A 71 -7.61 -10.27 10.59
N ALA A 72 -8.66 -10.83 10.01
CA ALA A 72 -8.56 -11.95 9.06
C ALA A 72 -7.67 -11.62 7.85
N VAL A 73 -7.90 -10.46 7.21
CA VAL A 73 -7.09 -9.97 6.07
C VAL A 73 -5.64 -9.75 6.47
N VAL A 74 -5.42 -9.16 7.64
CA VAL A 74 -4.08 -8.92 8.17
C VAL A 74 -3.31 -10.24 8.38
N PHE A 75 -3.92 -11.25 9.01
CA PHE A 75 -3.29 -12.57 9.17
C PHE A 75 -3.05 -13.24 7.81
N TYR A 76 -3.95 -13.04 6.83
CA TYR A 76 -3.74 -13.53 5.46
C TYR A 76 -2.50 -12.90 4.82
N LEU A 77 -2.38 -11.56 4.88
CA LEU A 77 -1.23 -10.83 4.33
C LEU A 77 0.07 -11.23 5.02
N ILE A 78 0.06 -11.46 6.34
CA ILE A 78 1.22 -12.00 7.05
C ILE A 78 1.56 -13.40 6.54
N GLY A 79 0.59 -14.31 6.48
CA GLY A 79 0.81 -15.68 6.00
C GLY A 79 1.38 -15.72 4.58
N VAL A 80 0.81 -14.93 3.65
CA VAL A 80 1.29 -14.80 2.27
C VAL A 80 2.67 -14.13 2.22
N GLY A 81 2.92 -13.11 3.04
CA GLY A 81 4.21 -12.44 3.13
C GLY A 81 5.32 -13.39 3.62
N LEU A 82 5.04 -14.16 4.67
CA LEU A 82 5.93 -15.21 5.19
C LEU A 82 6.18 -16.30 4.13
N TYR A 83 5.14 -16.72 3.41
CA TYR A 83 5.27 -17.67 2.31
C TYR A 83 6.21 -17.15 1.21
N SER A 84 6.02 -15.88 0.81
CA SER A 84 6.81 -15.24 -0.24
C SER A 84 8.27 -15.04 0.17
N LEU A 85 8.56 -14.79 1.45
CA LEU A 85 9.93 -14.55 1.92
C LEU A 85 10.74 -15.85 2.03
N PHE A 86 10.13 -16.95 2.48
CA PHE A 86 10.87 -18.16 2.86
C PHE A 86 10.75 -19.33 1.87
N ILE A 87 9.69 -19.39 1.05
CA ILE A 87 9.42 -20.56 0.21
C ILE A 87 9.66 -20.25 -1.27
N SER A 88 9.00 -19.25 -1.81
CA SER A 88 9.17 -18.86 -3.20
C SER A 88 8.94 -17.38 -3.32
N PRO A 89 9.90 -16.61 -3.87
CA PRO A 89 9.57 -15.27 -4.33
C PRO A 89 8.49 -15.44 -5.40
N LEU A 90 7.26 -15.05 -5.07
CA LEU A 90 6.29 -14.75 -6.11
C LEU A 90 6.85 -13.53 -6.85
N ASN A 91 6.69 -13.41 -8.17
CA ASN A 91 7.20 -12.29 -8.97
C ASN A 91 6.61 -10.90 -8.59
N LEU A 92 6.06 -10.75 -7.38
CA LEU A 92 5.82 -9.49 -6.67
C LEU A 92 7.10 -8.89 -6.07
N THR A 93 8.22 -9.62 -6.05
CA THR A 93 9.52 -9.16 -5.51
C THR A 93 10.04 -7.88 -6.17
N SER A 94 9.73 -7.63 -7.45
CA SER A 94 10.10 -6.38 -8.14
C SER A 94 9.25 -5.17 -7.76
N ALA A 95 8.09 -5.36 -7.10
CA ALA A 95 7.19 -4.28 -6.71
C ALA A 95 7.26 -3.91 -5.21
N LEU A 96 7.85 -4.75 -4.36
CA LEU A 96 7.83 -4.56 -2.90
C LEU A 96 9.20 -4.55 -2.20
N GLY A 97 10.32 -4.82 -2.88
CA GLY A 97 11.66 -4.45 -2.38
C GLY A 97 12.08 -5.00 -1.00
N VAL A 98 11.47 -6.10 -0.56
CA VAL A 98 11.67 -6.68 0.78
C VAL A 98 12.64 -7.86 0.69
N GLU A 99 13.91 -7.66 1.06
CA GLU A 99 14.95 -8.70 1.05
C GLU A 99 15.44 -9.12 2.47
N SER A 100 14.83 -8.64 3.56
CA SER A 100 15.37 -8.83 4.92
C SER A 100 14.34 -9.18 6.01
N LEU A 101 14.79 -9.94 7.00
CA LEU A 101 14.06 -10.25 8.25
C LEU A 101 13.61 -8.98 9.00
N ALA A 102 14.38 -7.89 8.91
CA ALA A 102 14.06 -6.62 9.55
C ALA A 102 12.78 -5.97 8.99
N ASP A 103 12.50 -6.18 7.71
CA ASP A 103 11.28 -5.67 7.07
C ASP A 103 10.05 -6.49 7.51
N LEU A 104 10.24 -7.80 7.70
CA LEU A 104 9.21 -8.67 8.25
C LEU A 104 8.84 -8.27 9.68
N GLU A 105 9.84 -7.95 10.51
CA GLU A 105 9.63 -7.43 11.87
C GLU A 105 8.85 -6.11 11.86
N GLN A 106 9.25 -5.15 11.02
CA GLN A 106 8.57 -3.85 10.91
C GLN A 106 7.12 -3.99 10.42
N LYS A 107 6.85 -4.90 9.46
CA LYS A 107 5.48 -5.17 8.99
C LYS A 107 4.61 -5.79 10.08
N ILE A 108 5.16 -6.72 10.87
CA ILE A 108 4.43 -7.32 12.00
C ILE A 108 4.10 -6.25 13.06
N ILE A 109 5.05 -5.37 13.40
CA ILE A 109 4.82 -4.28 14.36
C ILE A 109 3.73 -3.32 13.84
N SER A 110 3.78 -2.95 12.56
CA SER A 110 2.75 -2.10 11.94
C SER A 110 1.35 -2.71 12.06
N VAL A 111 1.23 -4.01 11.82
CA VAL A 111 -0.01 -4.76 12.02
C VAL A 111 -0.49 -4.73 13.47
N ILE A 112 0.40 -4.97 14.44
CA ILE A 112 0.04 -4.99 15.86
C ILE A 112 -0.53 -3.63 16.28
N ILE A 113 0.05 -2.53 15.80
CA ILE A 113 -0.44 -1.17 16.06
C ILE A 113 -1.87 -0.99 15.52
N VAL A 114 -2.17 -1.50 14.31
CA VAL A 114 -3.52 -1.44 13.73
C VAL A 114 -4.52 -2.24 14.57
N ILE A 115 -4.17 -3.47 14.96
CA ILE A 115 -5.04 -4.32 15.79
C ILE A 115 -5.32 -3.67 17.14
N LEU A 116 -4.28 -3.11 17.76
CA LEU A 116 -4.39 -2.32 18.98
C LEU A 116 -5.37 -1.15 18.76
N GLY A 117 -5.17 -0.34 17.73
CA GLY A 117 -6.03 0.82 17.44
C GLY A 117 -7.50 0.47 17.24
N VAL A 118 -7.79 -0.59 16.50
CA VAL A 118 -9.18 -1.04 16.28
C VAL A 118 -9.79 -1.60 17.56
N THR A 119 -9.04 -2.36 18.35
CA THR A 119 -9.51 -2.88 19.64
C THR A 119 -9.82 -1.75 20.62
N PHE A 120 -8.98 -0.69 20.62
CA PHE A 120 -9.24 0.50 21.41
C PHE A 120 -10.53 1.20 20.98
N LEU A 121 -10.72 1.40 19.68
CA LEU A 121 -11.93 2.03 19.13
C LEU A 121 -13.19 1.22 19.47
N GLU A 122 -13.13 -0.10 19.36
CA GLU A 122 -14.23 -1.00 19.71
C GLU A 122 -14.64 -0.86 21.19
N HIS A 123 -13.66 -0.87 22.11
CA HIS A 123 -13.92 -0.69 23.53
C HIS A 123 -14.41 0.73 23.86
N PHE A 124 -13.83 1.74 23.21
CA PHE A 124 -14.21 3.15 23.41
C PHE A 124 -15.65 3.42 22.98
N VAL A 125 -16.11 2.82 21.88
CA VAL A 125 -17.52 2.96 21.44
C VAL A 125 -18.47 2.21 22.38
N ARG A 126 -18.03 1.13 23.02
CA ARG A 126 -18.79 0.33 24.01
C ARG A 126 -18.77 0.91 25.43
N TRP A 127 -18.13 2.05 25.65
CA TRP A 127 -17.88 2.60 26.99
C TRP A 127 -19.16 2.76 27.82
N LYS A 128 -19.07 2.36 29.09
CA LYS A 128 -20.14 2.51 30.09
C LYS A 128 -19.66 3.29 31.31
N ASP A 129 -18.45 2.98 31.77
CA ASP A 129 -17.83 3.62 32.92
C ASP A 129 -16.66 4.54 32.50
N PRO A 130 -16.74 5.86 32.77
CA PRO A 130 -15.71 6.81 32.37
C PRO A 130 -14.33 6.52 32.99
N LEU A 131 -14.31 6.06 34.24
CA LEU A 131 -13.07 5.75 34.97
C LEU A 131 -12.36 4.53 34.40
N GLU A 132 -13.09 3.44 34.14
CA GLU A 132 -12.52 2.24 33.52
C GLU A 132 -12.00 2.55 32.12
N THR A 133 -12.75 3.33 31.35
CA THR A 133 -12.35 3.78 30.01
C THR A 133 -11.08 4.62 30.06
N LEU A 134 -10.92 5.48 31.08
CA LEU A 134 -9.70 6.27 31.27
C LEU A 134 -8.49 5.39 31.59
N TYR A 135 -8.64 4.38 32.45
CA TYR A 135 -7.56 3.43 32.74
C TYR A 135 -7.18 2.61 31.51
N PHE A 136 -8.18 2.11 30.77
CA PHE A 136 -7.95 1.39 29.52
C PHE A 136 -7.25 2.26 28.47
N ALA A 137 -7.70 3.49 28.28
CA ALA A 137 -7.06 4.45 27.38
C ALA A 137 -5.62 4.79 27.82
N GLY A 138 -5.37 4.92 29.13
CA GLY A 138 -4.04 5.14 29.68
C GLY A 138 -3.10 3.96 29.42
N SER A 139 -3.54 2.73 29.70
CA SER A 139 -2.78 1.51 29.39
C SER A 139 -2.53 1.37 27.88
N PHE A 140 -3.52 1.69 27.06
CA PHE A 140 -3.41 1.67 25.61
C PHE A 140 -2.39 2.69 25.09
N ALA A 141 -2.45 3.93 25.59
CA ALA A 141 -1.51 4.98 25.22
C ALA A 141 -0.07 4.63 25.63
N LEU A 142 0.11 3.99 26.78
CA LEU A 142 1.42 3.50 27.20
C LEU A 142 1.93 2.36 26.31
N ALA A 143 1.11 1.34 26.05
CA ALA A 143 1.51 0.19 25.22
C ALA A 143 1.74 0.60 23.75
N GLY A 144 0.79 1.33 23.17
CA GLY A 144 0.89 1.86 21.80
C GLY A 144 2.00 2.88 21.66
N GLY A 145 2.15 3.79 22.63
CA GLY A 145 3.24 4.77 22.66
C GLY A 145 4.62 4.10 22.74
N ALA A 146 4.78 3.06 23.58
CA ALA A 146 6.01 2.28 23.65
C ALA A 146 6.32 1.57 22.33
N LEU A 147 5.31 0.99 21.67
CA LEU A 147 5.48 0.34 20.36
C LEU A 147 5.86 1.33 19.27
N VAL A 148 5.18 2.48 19.20
CA VAL A 148 5.48 3.55 18.23
C VAL A 148 6.85 4.15 18.49
N PHE A 149 7.25 4.31 19.76
CA PHE A 149 8.59 4.77 20.12
C PHE A 149 9.65 3.75 19.71
N PHE A 150 9.44 2.46 20.00
CA PHE A 150 10.32 1.37 19.56
C PHE A 150 10.46 1.38 18.03
N GLN A 151 9.33 1.49 17.32
CA GLN A 151 9.32 1.60 15.87
C GLN A 151 10.10 2.85 15.41
N ARG A 152 9.88 4.02 15.98
CA ARG A 152 10.62 5.24 15.58
C ARG A 152 12.13 5.13 15.81
N VAL A 153 12.55 4.46 16.88
CA VAL A 153 13.97 4.24 17.19
C VAL A 153 14.59 3.20 16.24
N HIS A 154 13.87 2.14 15.87
CA HIS A 154 14.36 1.08 14.97
C HIS A 154 14.09 1.31 13.47
N SER A 155 13.13 2.17 13.11
CA SER A 155 12.75 2.47 11.71
C SER A 155 13.68 3.45 11.02
N GLY A 156 14.73 3.94 11.69
CA GLY A 156 15.80 4.73 11.07
C GLY A 156 16.63 4.00 9.99
N GLN A 157 16.28 2.75 9.65
CA GLN A 157 17.05 1.93 8.70
C GLN A 157 16.23 1.28 7.57
N GLY A 158 14.94 1.62 7.42
CA GLY A 158 14.02 0.79 6.60
C GLY A 158 13.22 1.41 5.46
N SER A 159 13.12 2.73 5.29
CA SER A 159 12.09 3.27 4.38
C SER A 159 12.47 4.55 3.61
N ASP A 160 13.73 4.69 3.17
CA ASP A 160 14.17 5.90 2.46
C ASP A 160 15.03 5.65 1.21
N LEU A 161 15.14 4.41 0.72
CA LEU A 161 16.21 4.04 -0.23
C LEU A 161 15.78 3.63 -1.66
N GLN A 162 14.50 3.49 -2.01
CA GLN A 162 14.13 2.97 -3.35
C GLN A 162 13.55 3.98 -4.35
N GLN A 163 13.08 5.16 -3.92
CA GLN A 163 12.60 6.20 -4.86
C GLN A 163 13.62 7.26 -5.33
N PRO A 164 14.72 7.61 -4.62
CA PRO A 164 15.58 8.68 -5.09
C PRO A 164 16.31 8.30 -6.38
N GLU A 165 16.84 7.07 -6.51
CA GLU A 165 17.56 6.67 -7.73
C GLU A 165 16.66 6.52 -8.96
N ALA A 166 15.48 5.90 -8.83
CA ALA A 166 14.56 5.73 -9.97
C ALA A 166 14.08 7.08 -10.52
N LYS A 167 13.81 8.03 -9.63
CA LYS A 167 13.38 9.39 -10.01
C LYS A 167 14.52 10.23 -10.57
N LEU A 168 15.75 10.05 -10.05
CA LEU A 168 16.95 10.71 -10.59
C LEU A 168 17.37 10.14 -11.94
N ARG A 169 17.23 8.82 -12.17
CA ARG A 169 17.46 8.18 -13.48
C ARG A 169 16.42 8.60 -14.49
N ALA A 170 15.13 8.54 -14.16
CA ALA A 170 14.07 9.03 -15.05
C ALA A 170 14.24 10.52 -15.39
N ARG A 171 14.68 11.34 -14.42
CA ARG A 171 14.99 12.75 -14.67
C ARG A 171 16.24 12.92 -15.55
N ARG A 172 17.28 12.11 -15.36
CA ARG A 172 18.50 12.15 -16.19
C ARG A 172 18.22 11.70 -17.62
N GLU A 173 17.50 10.59 -17.80
CA GLU A 173 17.08 10.08 -19.12
C GLU A 173 16.18 11.07 -19.87
N LEU A 174 15.26 11.76 -19.15
CA LEU A 174 14.42 12.81 -19.75
C LEU A 174 15.22 14.03 -20.21
N PHE A 175 16.30 14.38 -19.52
CA PHE A 175 17.19 15.48 -19.91
C PHE A 175 18.21 15.10 -20.98
N GLU A 176 18.58 13.83 -21.07
CA GLU A 176 19.58 13.35 -22.04
C GLU A 176 18.98 13.17 -23.45
N HIS A 177 17.65 12.96 -23.56
CA HIS A 177 16.95 12.86 -24.85
C HIS A 177 16.57 14.20 -25.51
N ASP A 178 16.69 15.34 -24.82
CA ASP A 178 16.35 16.66 -25.40
C ASP A 178 17.54 17.34 -26.10
N ASP A 179 18.77 16.85 -25.90
CA ASP A 179 19.99 17.41 -26.48
C ASP A 179 20.57 16.61 -27.66
N GLU A 180 19.97 15.47 -28.05
CA GLU A 180 20.46 14.65 -29.16
C GLU A 180 19.78 15.00 -30.51
N GLN A 181 20.51 15.82 -31.29
CA GLN A 181 20.49 15.90 -32.76
C GLN A 181 19.25 16.52 -33.45
N ARG A 182 19.15 17.85 -33.41
CA ARG A 182 18.85 18.57 -34.67
C ARG A 182 20.16 18.69 -35.46
N HIS A 183 20.56 17.59 -36.08
CA HIS A 183 21.58 17.62 -37.12
C HIS A 183 20.93 18.30 -38.33
N ILE A 184 21.09 19.62 -38.43
CA ILE A 184 20.75 20.32 -39.67
C ILE A 184 21.80 19.86 -40.68
N GLU A 185 21.43 18.95 -41.57
CA GLU A 185 22.30 18.57 -42.68
C GLU A 185 22.60 19.83 -43.52
N GLU A 186 23.80 19.95 -44.07
CA GLU A 186 24.17 21.06 -44.96
C GLU A 186 23.20 21.19 -46.15
N GLU A 187 22.49 20.10 -46.50
CA GLU A 187 21.41 20.09 -47.49
C GLU A 187 20.18 20.90 -47.06
N ASP A 188 19.81 20.89 -45.76
CA ASP A 188 18.71 21.70 -45.24
C ASP A 188 19.05 23.20 -45.20
N VAL A 189 20.32 23.54 -44.99
CA VAL A 189 20.82 24.92 -45.07
C VAL A 189 20.79 25.41 -46.51
N LYS A 190 21.25 24.61 -47.48
CA LYS A 190 21.17 24.93 -48.90
C LYS A 190 19.73 25.06 -49.40
N ARG A 191 18.84 24.17 -48.95
CA ARG A 191 17.41 24.23 -49.29
C ARG A 191 16.73 25.48 -48.72
N ALA A 192 17.19 25.95 -47.55
CA ALA A 192 16.75 27.22 -46.99
C ALA A 192 17.33 28.43 -47.74
N GLU A 193 18.59 28.38 -48.20
CA GLU A 193 19.18 29.40 -49.08
C GLU A 193 18.45 29.49 -50.43
N GLU A 194 18.23 28.36 -51.11
CA GLU A 194 17.49 28.30 -52.38
C GLU A 194 16.03 28.79 -52.24
N ALA A 195 15.37 28.48 -51.11
CA ALA A 195 14.04 29.00 -50.80
C ALA A 195 14.02 30.52 -50.52
N THR A 196 15.16 31.07 -50.09
CA THR A 196 15.31 32.51 -49.83
C THR A 196 15.67 33.27 -51.12
N GLU A 197 16.53 32.71 -51.97
CA GLU A 197 16.87 33.26 -53.30
C GLU A 197 15.67 33.26 -54.24
N SER A 198 14.92 32.15 -54.34
CA SER A 198 13.70 32.10 -55.17
C SER A 198 12.62 33.10 -54.72
N LYS A 199 12.52 33.39 -53.41
CA LYS A 199 11.65 34.46 -52.90
C LYS A 199 12.18 35.86 -53.21
N ALA A 200 13.50 36.04 -53.28
CA ALA A 200 14.09 37.32 -53.66
C ALA A 200 13.90 37.59 -55.16
N GLU A 201 14.13 36.59 -56.02
CA GLU A 201 13.93 36.69 -57.47
C GLU A 201 12.47 36.93 -57.84
N GLY A 202 11.54 36.19 -57.24
CA GLY A 202 10.10 36.40 -57.46
C GLY A 202 9.60 37.78 -56.98
N LYS A 203 10.31 38.42 -56.05
CA LYS A 203 10.00 39.78 -55.60
C LYS A 203 10.57 40.86 -56.52
N VAL A 204 11.66 40.57 -57.24
CA VAL A 204 12.26 41.46 -58.26
C VAL A 204 11.43 41.45 -59.55
N GLU A 205 10.92 40.28 -59.96
CA GLU A 205 10.06 40.18 -61.16
C GLU A 205 8.68 40.83 -60.95
N ALA A 206 8.14 40.78 -59.72
CA ALA A 206 6.91 41.47 -59.36
C ALA A 206 7.04 43.02 -59.33
N ASP A 207 8.25 43.54 -59.11
CA ASP A 207 8.54 44.98 -59.10
C ASP A 207 8.81 45.52 -60.52
N ALA A 208 9.48 44.72 -61.38
CA ALA A 208 9.76 45.09 -62.77
C ALA A 208 8.51 45.10 -63.69
N GLY A 209 7.44 44.38 -63.32
CA GLY A 209 6.16 44.41 -64.04
C GLY A 209 5.22 45.57 -63.64
N ALA A 210 5.60 46.39 -62.65
CA ALA A 210 4.82 47.54 -62.19
C ALA A 210 5.25 48.88 -62.81
N GLU A 211 6.34 48.91 -63.58
CA GLU A 211 6.88 50.13 -64.22
C GLU A 211 6.80 50.14 -65.77
N SER A 212 5.86 49.39 -66.37
CA SER A 212 5.50 49.53 -67.79
C SER A 212 4.03 49.83 -68.02
#